data_AF-A0A7V0MVB0-F1
#
_entry.id   AF-A0A7V0MVB0-F1
#
_cell.length_a   1.000
_cell.length_b   1.000
_cell.length_c   1.000
_cell.angle_alpha   90.00
_cell.angle_beta   90.00
_cell.angle_gamma   90.00
#
_symmetry.space_group_name_H-M   'P 1'
#
loop_
_entity.id
_entity.type
_entity.pdbx_description
1 polymer ?
#
loop_
_entity_poly.entity_id
_entity_poly.type
_entity_poly.pdbx_seq_one_letter_code
_entity_poly.pdbx_strand_id
1 'polypeptide(L)' 'MNWFRADLHIHSVLSACASLEMSPRRIVTEARRAGL' A
#
# COMPACT_ATOMS: atom_id res chain seq x y z
N MET A 1 24.98 -2.90 4.67
CA MET A 1 23.93 -2.25 3.85
C MET A 1 22.63 -2.98 4.13
N ASN A 2 21.62 -2.29 4.65
CA ASN A 2 20.33 -2.92 4.92
C ASN A 2 19.47 -2.84 3.66
N TRP A 3 18.98 -3.99 3.20
CA TRP A 3 18.08 -4.07 2.07
C TRP A 3 16.63 -4.04 2.56
N PHE A 4 15.82 -3.18 1.96
CA PHE A 4 14.40 -3.07 2.25
C PHE A 4 13.59 -3.55 1.05
N ARG A 5 12.50 -4.25 1.34
CA ARG A 5 11.47 -4.56 0.34
C ARG A 5 10.47 -3.41 0.38
N ALA A 6 10.24 -2.76 -0.74
CA ALA A 6 9.37 -1.58 -0.79
C ALA A 6 8.54 -1.59 -2.06
N ASP A 7 7.31 -1.07 -1.94
CA ASP A 7 6.52 -0.63 -3.08
C ASP A 7 6.51 0.90 -3.07
N LEU A 8 6.97 1.49 -4.18
CA LEU A 8 7.20 2.92 -4.31
C LEU A 8 6.13 3.61 -5.16
N HIS A 9 5.18 2.86 -5.72
CA HIS A 9 4.11 3.43 -6.54
C HIS A 9 2.79 2.68 -6.34
N ILE A 10 1.93 3.29 -5.54
CA ILE A 10 0.57 2.79 -5.28
C ILE A 10 -0.46 3.91 -5.42
N HIS A 11 -1.71 3.52 -5.58
CA HIS A 11 -2.88 4.40 -5.49
C HIS A 11 -3.57 4.24 -4.14
N SER A 12 -4.38 5.22 -3.76
CA SER A 12 -5.28 5.11 -2.62
C SER A 12 -6.70 5.41 -3.06
N VAL A 13 -7.67 5.26 -2.16
CA VAL A 13 -9.08 5.64 -2.39
C VAL A 13 -9.27 7.10 -2.87
N LEU A 14 -8.25 7.96 -2.74
CA LEU A 14 -8.28 9.34 -3.26
C LEU A 14 -7.89 9.45 -4.75
N SER A 15 -7.46 8.36 -5.39
CA SER A 15 -7.15 8.31 -6.82
C SER A 15 -8.41 8.04 -7.65
N ALA A 16 -8.39 8.44 -8.92
CA ALA A 16 -9.49 8.17 -9.85
C ALA A 16 -9.73 6.65 -9.96
N CYS A 17 -10.99 6.24 -9.91
CA CYS A 17 -11.41 4.83 -10.03
C CYS A 17 -10.83 3.86 -8.98
N ALA A 18 -10.29 4.35 -7.84
CA ALA A 18 -9.82 3.50 -6.76
C ALA A 18 -10.95 3.09 -5.79
N SER A 19 -10.85 1.87 -5.23
CA SER A 19 -11.85 1.29 -4.32
C SER A 19 -11.62 1.66 -2.85
N LEU A 20 -12.65 1.53 -2.00
CA LEU A 20 -12.53 1.60 -0.53
C LEU A 20 -11.59 0.52 0.05
N GLU A 21 -11.34 -0.55 -0.70
CA GLU A 21 -10.29 -1.53 -0.40
C GLU A 21 -8.90 -0.89 -0.35
N MET A 22 -8.69 0.20 -1.09
CA MET A 22 -7.43 0.98 -1.14
C MET A 22 -7.44 2.14 -0.13
N SER A 23 -8.19 2.03 0.98
CA SER A 23 -8.09 3.01 2.07
C SER A 23 -6.68 3.00 2.68
N PRO A 24 -6.14 4.15 3.14
CA PRO A 24 -4.79 4.20 3.72
C PRO A 24 -4.55 3.19 4.85
N ARG A 25 -5.56 2.94 5.70
CA ARG A 25 -5.47 1.93 6.77
C ARG A 25 -5.33 0.51 6.24
N ARG A 26 -6.04 0.17 5.16
CA ARG A 26 -5.95 -1.15 4.53
C ARG A 26 -4.61 -1.32 3.82
N ILE A 27 -4.15 -0.33 3.07
CA ILE A 27 -2.84 -0.35 2.42
C ILE A 27 -1.73 -0.71 3.41
N VAL A 28 -1.68 -0.03 4.57
CA VAL A 28 -0.66 -0.32 5.61
C VAL A 28 -0.82 -1.74 6.18
N THR A 29 -2.05 -2.20 6.38
CA THR A 29 -2.33 -3.55 6.90
C THR A 29 -1.86 -4.63 5.92
N GLU A 30 -2.15 -4.45 4.62
CA GLU A 30 -1.77 -5.40 3.58
C GLU A 30 -0.28 -5.33 3.26
N ALA A 31 0.35 -4.15 3.29
CA ALA A 31 1.81 -4.02 3.16
C ALA A 31 2.54 -4.86 4.23
N ARG A 32 2.10 -4.75 5.49
CA ARG A 32 2.64 -5.57 6.59
C ARG A 32 2.42 -7.06 6.38
N ARG A 33 1.25 -7.48 5.89
CA ARG A 33 0.95 -8.88 5.56
C ARG A 33 1.83 -9.40 4.41
N ALA A 34 2.14 -8.53 3.45
CA ALA A 34 2.98 -8.82 2.29
C ALA A 34 4.49 -8.74 2.57
N GLY A 35 4.90 -8.35 3.78
CA GLY A 35 6.31 -8.20 4.15
C GLY A 35 7.00 -6.99 3.50
N LEU A 36 6.24 -5.92 3.23
CA LEU A 36 6.72 -4.60 2.81
C LEU A 36 6.86 -3.67 4.00
#